data_AF-A0A927TN12-F1
#
_entry.id   AF-A0A927TN12-F1
#
_cell.length_a   1.000
_cell.length_b   1.000
_cell.length_c   1.000
_cell.angle_alpha   90.00
_cell.angle_beta   90.00
_cell.angle_gamma   90.00
#
_symmetry.space_group_name_H-M   'P 1'
#
loop_
_entity.id
_entity.type
_entity.pdbx_description
1 polymer ?
#
loop_
_entity_poly.entity_id
_entity_poly.type
_entity_poly.pdbx_seq_one_letter_code
_entity_poly.pdbx_strand_id
1 'polypeptide(L)'
;MAKLISKTYGDALFELAAETGKTDDFLEEVTTLWRIMDENPEFGSLMNHPKVSKEEKLQVLETVFRGRISSEILGFLALILRKDRYKELGQIFSYFTERVKEEKGIGTGYVTTAIPLSGEQKKRIERRLLETTSYREMEMFYEVDESLIGGMIVRIKDRVVDSSVRTKLEKLTRQLYKIQLQSK
;
A
#
# COMPACT_ATOMS: atom_id res chain seq x y z
N MET A 1 -5.30 -9.55 15.17
CA MET A 1 -5.68 -10.75 14.40
C MET A 1 -5.82 -10.48 12.92
N ALA A 2 -6.45 -9.37 12.50
CA ALA A 2 -6.70 -9.12 11.08
C ALA A 2 -5.44 -9.07 10.18
N LYS A 3 -4.39 -8.41 10.68
CA LYS A 3 -3.10 -8.30 9.98
C LYS A 3 -2.39 -9.65 9.75
N LEU A 4 -2.68 -10.66 10.56
CA LEU A 4 -2.10 -12.01 10.41
C LEU A 4 -2.84 -12.78 9.32
N ILE A 5 -4.15 -12.60 9.25
CA ILE A 5 -5.01 -13.21 8.23
C ILE A 5 -4.68 -12.60 6.87
N SER A 6 -4.63 -11.27 6.76
CA SER A 6 -4.28 -10.62 5.50
C SER A 6 -2.92 -11.07 4.97
N LYS A 7 -1.96 -11.27 5.87
CA LYS A 7 -0.64 -11.78 5.56
C LYS A 7 -0.69 -13.22 5.02
N THR A 8 -1.27 -14.17 5.75
CA THR A 8 -1.29 -15.58 5.32
C THR A 8 -2.00 -15.78 3.99
N TYR A 9 -3.13 -15.10 3.78
CA TYR A 9 -3.89 -15.23 2.53
C TYR A 9 -3.25 -14.47 1.38
N GLY A 10 -2.65 -13.31 1.64
CA GLY A 10 -1.91 -12.55 0.63
C GLY A 10 -0.62 -13.24 0.20
N ASP A 11 0.12 -13.86 1.14
CA ASP A 11 1.30 -14.69 0.83
C ASP A 11 0.87 -15.90 -0.01
N ALA A 12 -0.22 -16.59 0.33
CA ALA A 12 -0.72 -17.74 -0.45
C ALA A 12 -1.17 -17.36 -1.88
N LEU A 13 -1.85 -16.21 -2.03
CA LEU A 13 -2.23 -15.70 -3.35
C LEU A 13 -1.00 -15.30 -4.17
N PHE A 14 0.01 -14.72 -3.52
CA PHE A 14 1.28 -14.36 -4.12
C PHE A 14 2.08 -15.58 -4.58
N GLU A 15 2.21 -16.61 -3.73
CA GLU A 15 2.86 -17.87 -4.09
C GLU A 15 2.18 -18.50 -5.31
N LEU A 16 0.84 -18.56 -5.33
CA LEU A 16 0.09 -19.09 -6.48
C LEU A 16 0.35 -18.27 -7.76
N ALA A 17 0.39 -16.95 -7.67
CA ALA A 17 0.66 -16.07 -8.81
C ALA A 17 2.12 -16.21 -9.30
N ALA A 18 3.07 -16.37 -8.38
CA ALA A 18 4.48 -16.56 -8.68
C ALA A 18 4.75 -17.94 -9.30
N GLU A 19 4.13 -19.01 -8.79
CA GLU A 19 4.23 -20.37 -9.36
C GLU A 19 3.66 -20.45 -10.78
N THR A 20 2.56 -19.73 -11.03
CA THR A 20 1.93 -19.68 -12.36
C THR A 20 2.61 -18.70 -13.32
N GLY A 21 3.53 -17.85 -12.81
CA GLY A 21 4.20 -16.82 -13.59
C GLY A 21 3.26 -15.69 -14.07
N LYS A 22 2.06 -15.58 -13.49
CA LYS A 22 1.01 -14.63 -13.86
C LYS A 22 0.87 -13.48 -12.87
N THR A 23 1.96 -13.12 -12.20
CA THR A 23 1.96 -12.11 -11.13
C THR A 23 1.43 -10.75 -11.61
N ASP A 24 1.75 -10.35 -12.85
CA ASP A 24 1.26 -9.11 -13.47
C ASP A 24 -0.25 -9.15 -13.76
N ASP A 25 -0.74 -10.21 -14.41
CA ASP A 25 -2.18 -10.41 -14.64
C ASP A 25 -2.96 -10.38 -13.32
N PHE A 26 -2.49 -11.11 -12.31
CA PHE A 26 -3.16 -11.15 -11.01
C PHE A 26 -3.17 -9.78 -10.34
N LEU A 27 -2.10 -9.00 -10.48
CA LEU A 27 -2.04 -7.65 -9.95
C LEU A 27 -3.05 -6.73 -10.62
N GLU A 28 -3.18 -6.81 -11.95
CA GLU A 28 -4.14 -6.01 -12.71
C GLU A 28 -5.58 -6.41 -12.37
N GLU A 29 -5.84 -7.70 -12.25
CA GLU A 29 -7.15 -8.24 -11.86
C GLU A 29 -7.53 -7.82 -10.44
N VAL A 30 -6.62 -7.98 -9.46
CA VAL A 30 -6.84 -7.56 -8.07
C VAL A 30 -7.08 -6.06 -7.98
N THR A 31 -6.31 -5.25 -8.72
CA THR A 31 -6.46 -3.79 -8.74
C THR A 31 -7.81 -3.39 -9.33
N THR A 32 -8.23 -4.04 -10.42
CA THR A 32 -9.53 -3.81 -11.05
C THR A 32 -10.67 -4.21 -10.11
N LEU A 33 -10.53 -5.35 -9.42
CA LEU A 33 -11.48 -5.83 -8.41
C LEU A 33 -11.63 -4.83 -7.27
N TRP A 34 -10.50 -4.36 -6.75
CA TRP A 34 -10.46 -3.35 -5.70
C TRP A 34 -11.17 -2.07 -6.15
N ARG A 35 -10.91 -1.59 -7.36
CA ARG A 35 -11.56 -0.40 -7.90
C ARG A 35 -13.08 -0.58 -8.03
N ILE A 36 -13.53 -1.70 -8.60
CA ILE A 36 -14.96 -1.99 -8.73
C ILE A 36 -15.64 -2.03 -7.36
N MET A 37 -14.97 -2.61 -6.35
CA MET A 37 -15.48 -2.68 -4.99
C MET A 37 -15.54 -1.30 -4.31
N ASP A 38 -14.56 -0.45 -4.56
CA ASP A 38 -14.50 0.93 -4.03
C ASP A 38 -15.57 1.83 -4.70
N GLU A 39 -15.74 1.70 -6.02
CA GLU A 39 -16.75 2.41 -6.80
C GLU A 39 -18.19 1.97 -6.45
N ASN A 40 -18.38 0.76 -5.89
CA ASN A 40 -19.70 0.20 -5.57
C ASN A 40 -19.84 -0.18 -4.09
N PRO A 41 -20.06 0.80 -3.20
CA PRO A 41 -20.25 0.56 -1.76
C PRO A 41 -21.49 -0.30 -1.44
N GLU A 42 -22.48 -0.31 -2.33
CA GLU A 42 -23.66 -1.18 -2.24
C GLU A 42 -23.28 -2.66 -2.36
N PHE A 43 -22.29 -2.99 -3.21
CA PHE A 43 -21.77 -4.35 -3.35
C PHE A 43 -21.08 -4.82 -2.06
N GLY A 44 -20.26 -3.95 -1.46
CA GLY A 44 -19.64 -4.23 -0.17
C GLY A 44 -20.66 -4.40 0.97
N SER A 45 -21.76 -3.63 0.92
CA SER A 45 -22.86 -3.74 1.89
C SER A 45 -23.64 -5.04 1.73
N LEU A 46 -23.95 -5.45 0.49
CA LEU A 46 -24.60 -6.73 0.17
C LEU A 46 -23.74 -7.92 0.63
N MET A 47 -22.44 -7.88 0.37
CA MET A 47 -21.50 -8.93 0.77
C MET A 47 -21.32 -9.01 2.29
N ASN A 48 -21.43 -7.90 3.01
CA ASN A 48 -21.42 -7.87 4.47
C ASN A 48 -22.79 -8.16 5.11
N HIS A 49 -23.85 -8.25 4.33
CA HIS A 49 -25.20 -8.38 4.88
C HIS A 49 -25.43 -9.80 5.46
N PRO A 50 -25.86 -9.92 6.72
CA PRO A 50 -26.00 -11.23 7.38
C PRO A 50 -27.23 -12.02 6.92
N LYS A 51 -28.20 -11.38 6.26
CA LYS A 51 -29.40 -12.08 5.75
C LYS A 51 -29.21 -12.75 4.38
N VAL A 52 -28.11 -12.49 3.68
CA VAL A 52 -27.83 -13.12 2.38
C VAL A 52 -27.06 -14.41 2.63
N SER A 53 -27.55 -15.51 2.08
CA SER A 53 -26.90 -16.82 2.24
C SER A 53 -25.51 -16.83 1.58
N LYS A 54 -24.62 -17.68 2.06
CA LYS A 54 -23.26 -17.79 1.49
C LYS A 54 -23.29 -18.23 0.03
N GLU A 55 -24.28 -19.04 -0.35
CA GLU A 55 -24.49 -19.53 -1.71
C GLU A 55 -24.96 -18.41 -2.64
N GLU A 56 -25.90 -17.57 -2.21
CA GLU A 56 -26.32 -16.39 -2.99
C GLU A 56 -25.17 -15.40 -3.20
N LYS A 57 -24.36 -15.14 -2.16
CA LYS A 57 -23.16 -14.28 -2.29
C LYS A 57 -22.18 -14.84 -3.30
N LEU A 58 -21.97 -16.15 -3.28
CA LEU A 58 -21.11 -16.86 -4.23
C LEU A 58 -21.65 -16.76 -5.65
N GLN A 59 -22.95 -16.96 -5.86
CA GLN A 59 -23.58 -16.82 -7.17
C GLN A 59 -23.50 -15.40 -7.71
N VAL A 60 -23.72 -14.39 -6.87
CA VAL A 60 -23.57 -12.98 -7.26
C VAL A 60 -22.11 -12.69 -7.66
N LEU A 61 -21.16 -13.19 -6.88
CA LEU A 61 -19.74 -12.99 -7.15
C LEU A 61 -19.32 -13.71 -8.44
N GLU A 62 -19.73 -14.95 -8.65
CA GLU A 62 -19.56 -15.64 -9.93
C GLU A 62 -20.22 -14.87 -11.06
N THR A 63 -21.48 -14.42 -10.94
CA THR A 63 -22.17 -13.74 -12.04
C THR A 63 -21.49 -12.43 -12.42
N VAL A 64 -20.97 -11.69 -11.45
CA VAL A 64 -20.32 -10.38 -11.66
C VAL A 64 -18.90 -10.54 -12.20
N PHE A 65 -18.15 -11.53 -11.71
CA PHE A 65 -16.72 -11.67 -12.02
C PHE A 65 -16.39 -12.78 -13.03
N ARG A 66 -17.32 -13.68 -13.35
CA ARG A 66 -17.12 -14.75 -14.33
C ARG A 66 -16.84 -14.14 -15.71
N GLY A 67 -15.69 -14.50 -16.27
CA GLY A 67 -15.20 -14.00 -17.56
C GLY A 67 -14.45 -12.66 -17.48
N ARG A 68 -14.32 -12.07 -16.28
CA ARG A 68 -13.50 -10.86 -16.03
C ARG A 68 -12.23 -11.13 -15.23
N ILE A 69 -12.21 -12.23 -14.48
CA ILE A 69 -11.06 -12.63 -13.66
C ILE A 69 -10.68 -14.10 -13.88
N SER A 70 -9.43 -14.43 -13.56
CA SER A 70 -8.88 -15.78 -13.52
C SER A 70 -9.67 -16.70 -12.58
N SER A 71 -9.74 -17.98 -12.94
CA SER A 71 -10.38 -19.03 -12.12
C SER A 71 -9.79 -19.12 -10.71
N GLU A 72 -8.50 -18.82 -10.60
CA GLU A 72 -7.70 -18.82 -9.38
C GLU A 72 -8.15 -17.71 -8.42
N ILE A 73 -8.29 -16.46 -8.91
CA ILE A 73 -8.79 -15.33 -8.10
C ILE A 73 -10.26 -15.55 -7.72
N LEU A 74 -11.06 -16.09 -8.63
CA LEU A 74 -12.45 -16.41 -8.35
C LEU A 74 -12.56 -17.48 -7.25
N GLY A 75 -11.75 -18.53 -7.32
CA GLY A 75 -11.64 -19.56 -6.28
C GLY A 75 -11.16 -19.01 -4.94
N PHE A 76 -10.23 -18.05 -4.97
CA PHE A 76 -9.77 -17.34 -3.78
C PHE A 76 -10.87 -16.49 -3.14
N LEU A 77 -11.61 -15.71 -3.93
CA LEU A 77 -12.77 -14.93 -3.47
C LEU A 77 -13.85 -15.82 -2.86
N ALA A 78 -14.15 -16.96 -3.50
CA ALA A 78 -15.06 -17.97 -3.00
C ALA A 78 -14.61 -18.50 -1.62
N LEU A 79 -13.32 -18.75 -1.43
CA LEU A 79 -12.75 -19.20 -0.16
C LEU A 79 -12.89 -18.13 0.94
N ILE A 80 -12.57 -16.87 0.62
CA ILE A 80 -12.69 -15.74 1.57
C ILE A 80 -14.15 -15.52 1.99
N LEU A 81 -15.09 -15.60 1.04
CA LEU A 81 -16.53 -15.53 1.31
C LEU A 81 -16.99 -16.70 2.19
N ARG A 82 -16.57 -17.93 1.90
CA ARG A 82 -16.91 -19.11 2.74
C ARG A 82 -16.46 -18.94 4.18
N LYS A 83 -15.29 -18.32 4.37
CA LYS A 83 -14.69 -18.03 5.68
C LYS A 83 -15.25 -16.77 6.36
N ASP A 84 -16.20 -16.07 5.72
CA ASP A 84 -16.80 -14.80 6.21
C ASP A 84 -15.76 -13.68 6.44
N ARG A 85 -14.66 -13.71 5.67
CA ARG A 85 -13.52 -12.78 5.81
C ARG A 85 -13.53 -11.65 4.78
N TYR A 86 -14.71 -11.35 4.21
CA TYR A 86 -14.85 -10.34 3.17
C TYR A 86 -14.38 -8.95 3.62
N LYS A 87 -14.59 -8.58 4.89
CA LYS A 87 -14.09 -7.33 5.47
C LYS A 87 -12.57 -7.20 5.41
N GLU A 88 -11.86 -8.31 5.40
CA GLU A 88 -10.39 -8.36 5.36
C GLU A 88 -9.84 -8.43 3.93
N LEU A 89 -10.72 -8.62 2.94
CA LEU A 89 -10.34 -8.75 1.53
C LEU A 89 -9.55 -7.52 1.03
N GLY A 90 -9.94 -6.32 1.46
CA GLY A 90 -9.18 -5.11 1.11
C GLY A 90 -7.77 -5.09 1.68
N GLN A 91 -7.58 -5.56 2.92
CA GLN A 91 -6.24 -5.67 3.51
C GLN A 91 -5.41 -6.76 2.82
N ILE A 92 -6.05 -7.86 2.41
CA ILE A 92 -5.41 -8.93 1.63
C ILE A 92 -4.90 -8.39 0.30
N PHE A 93 -5.73 -7.67 -0.47
CA PHE A 93 -5.34 -7.10 -1.76
C PHE A 93 -4.24 -6.05 -1.66
N SER A 94 -4.31 -5.19 -0.64
CA SER A 94 -3.24 -4.25 -0.35
C SER A 94 -1.93 -4.97 -0.03
N TYR A 95 -1.97 -6.00 0.82
CA TYR A 95 -0.79 -6.77 1.18
C TYR A 95 -0.21 -7.55 0.00
N PHE A 96 -1.05 -8.18 -0.82
CA PHE A 96 -0.64 -8.86 -2.05
C PHE A 96 0.10 -7.89 -2.99
N THR A 97 -0.46 -6.69 -3.20
CA THR A 97 0.15 -5.65 -4.03
C THR A 97 1.53 -5.24 -3.50
N GLU A 98 1.65 -5.02 -2.19
CA GLU A 98 2.95 -4.73 -1.56
C GLU A 98 3.94 -5.88 -1.74
N ARG A 99 3.48 -7.13 -1.63
CA ARG A 99 4.32 -8.32 -1.75
C ARG A 99 4.83 -8.53 -3.17
N VAL A 100 3.97 -8.32 -4.18
CA VAL A 100 4.35 -8.32 -5.60
C VAL A 100 5.41 -7.25 -5.89
N LYS A 101 5.23 -6.05 -5.36
CA LYS A 101 6.22 -4.96 -5.50
C LYS A 101 7.55 -5.33 -4.85
N GLU A 102 7.52 -5.95 -3.67
CA GLU A 102 8.73 -6.37 -2.98
C GLU A 102 9.50 -7.46 -3.75
N GLU A 103 8.81 -8.44 -4.33
CA GLU A 103 9.44 -9.47 -5.17
C GLU A 103 10.08 -8.87 -6.43
N LYS A 104 9.38 -7.93 -7.08
CA LYS A 104 9.92 -7.20 -8.24
C LYS A 104 11.08 -6.26 -7.86
N GLY A 105 11.34 -6.07 -6.56
CA GLY A 105 12.34 -5.14 -6.06
C GLY A 105 11.95 -3.68 -6.28
N ILE A 106 10.65 -3.39 -6.37
CA ILE A 106 10.10 -2.03 -6.50
C ILE A 106 9.90 -1.46 -5.10
N GLY A 107 10.72 -0.47 -4.73
CA GLY A 107 10.57 0.27 -3.48
C GLY A 107 9.49 1.33 -3.59
N THR A 108 8.61 1.48 -2.61
CA THR A 108 7.69 2.62 -2.53
C THR A 108 8.26 3.70 -1.64
N GLY A 109 8.43 4.90 -2.19
CA GLY A 109 8.91 6.10 -1.49
C GLY A 109 7.86 7.20 -1.49
N TYR A 110 7.60 7.78 -0.33
CA TYR A 110 6.76 8.96 -0.16
C TYR A 110 7.66 10.17 0.10
N VAL A 111 7.54 11.20 -0.72
CA VAL A 111 8.31 12.44 -0.60
C VAL A 111 7.35 13.59 -0.36
N THR A 112 7.37 14.13 0.85
CA THR A 112 6.62 15.32 1.23
C THR A 112 7.53 16.53 1.18
N THR A 113 7.10 17.58 0.47
CA THR A 113 7.87 18.83 0.29
C THR A 113 7.04 20.06 0.55
N ALA A 114 7.70 21.12 1.01
CA ALA A 114 7.06 22.43 1.18
C ALA A 114 6.56 23.07 -0.13
N ILE A 115 7.22 22.75 -1.25
CA ILE A 115 7.02 23.36 -2.56
C ILE A 115 7.01 22.24 -3.60
N PRO A 116 6.16 22.29 -4.64
CA PRO A 116 6.19 21.33 -5.72
C PRO A 116 7.58 21.20 -6.35
N LEU A 117 8.08 19.96 -6.40
CA LEU A 117 9.37 19.64 -7.01
C LEU A 117 9.27 19.68 -8.55
N SER A 118 10.27 20.28 -9.18
CA SER A 118 10.45 20.24 -10.63
C SER A 118 10.82 18.83 -11.12
N GLY A 119 10.54 18.53 -12.39
CA GLY A 119 10.83 17.21 -12.98
C GLY A 119 12.31 16.79 -12.89
N GLU A 120 13.24 17.74 -13.00
CA GLU A 120 14.67 17.47 -12.81
C GLU A 120 15.02 17.10 -11.36
N GLN A 121 14.41 17.77 -10.39
CA GLN A 121 14.62 17.46 -8.98
C GLN A 121 14.07 16.08 -8.63
N LYS A 122 12.89 15.71 -9.16
CA LYS A 122 12.32 14.37 -9.01
C LYS A 122 13.27 13.28 -9.51
N LYS A 123 13.79 13.42 -10.74
CA LYS A 123 14.77 12.47 -11.31
C LYS A 123 16.07 12.38 -10.52
N ARG A 124 16.54 13.51 -9.96
CA ARG A 124 17.73 13.52 -9.11
C ARG A 124 17.50 12.79 -7.79
N ILE A 125 16.34 12.96 -7.17
CA ILE A 125 15.97 12.27 -5.93
C ILE A 125 15.84 10.77 -6.20
N GLU A 126 15.09 10.39 -7.23
CA GLU A 126 14.91 8.99 -7.64
C GLU A 126 16.26 8.29 -7.86
N ARG A 127 17.18 8.91 -8.62
CA ARG A 127 18.52 8.36 -8.84
C ARG A 127 19.30 8.17 -7.53
N ARG A 128 19.34 9.20 -6.67
CA ARG A 128 20.06 9.11 -5.38
C ARG A 128 19.47 8.04 -4.47
N LEU A 129 18.15 7.88 -4.48
CA LEU A 129 17.48 6.88 -3.66
C LEU A 129 17.74 5.47 -4.18
N LEU A 130 17.73 5.26 -5.50
CA LEU A 130 18.15 4.00 -6.13
C LEU A 130 19.62 3.67 -5.85
N GLU A 131 20.52 4.66 -5.82
CA GLU A 131 21.93 4.44 -5.45
C GLU A 131 22.12 4.10 -3.96
N THR A 132 21.26 4.63 -3.09
CA THR A 132 21.39 4.46 -1.63
C THR A 132 20.62 3.24 -1.11
N THR A 133 19.77 2.62 -1.94
CA THR A 133 18.85 1.56 -1.50
C THR A 133 18.96 0.35 -2.43
N SER A 134 18.76 -0.85 -1.91
CA SER A 134 18.88 -2.11 -2.67
C SER A 134 17.72 -2.40 -3.65
N TYR A 135 16.87 -1.41 -3.94
CA TYR A 135 15.72 -1.58 -4.82
C TYR A 135 16.13 -1.41 -6.29
N ARG A 136 15.53 -2.22 -7.16
CA ARG A 136 15.79 -2.21 -8.60
C ARG A 136 15.03 -1.08 -9.29
N GLU A 137 13.86 -0.73 -8.76
CA GLU A 137 13.01 0.37 -9.22
C GLU A 137 12.36 1.05 -8.01
N MET A 138 11.96 2.32 -8.13
CA MET A 138 11.24 3.01 -7.06
C MET A 138 10.00 3.75 -7.57
N GLU A 139 8.85 3.42 -7.00
CA GLU A 139 7.64 4.23 -7.14
C GLU A 139 7.67 5.37 -6.13
N MET A 140 7.74 6.59 -6.65
CA MET A 140 7.88 7.81 -5.86
C MET A 140 6.58 8.60 -5.87
N PHE A 141 5.92 8.68 -4.71
CA PHE A 141 4.75 9.51 -4.49
C PHE A 141 5.18 10.86 -3.94
N TYR A 142 4.82 11.95 -4.64
CA TYR A 142 5.19 13.31 -4.26
C TYR A 142 3.97 14.04 -3.71
N GLU A 143 4.08 14.52 -2.48
CA GLU A 143 3.04 15.31 -1.81
C GLU A 143 3.59 16.69 -1.46
N VAL A 144 2.74 17.71 -1.61
CA VAL A 144 3.08 19.09 -1.21
C VAL A 144 2.36 19.40 0.08
N ASP A 145 3.12 19.73 1.11
CA ASP A 145 2.62 20.14 2.42
C ASP A 145 3.21 21.51 2.76
N GLU A 146 2.38 22.56 2.61
CA GLU A 146 2.75 23.95 2.88
C GLU A 146 3.01 24.22 4.37
N SER A 147 2.62 23.33 5.28
CA SER A 147 2.96 23.44 6.71
C SER A 147 4.45 23.20 6.98
N LEU A 148 5.16 22.60 6.02
CA LEU A 148 6.61 22.54 6.02
C LEU A 148 7.14 23.94 5.68
N ILE A 149 7.71 24.64 6.66
CA ILE A 149 8.38 25.94 6.48
C ILE A 149 9.50 25.85 5.42
N GLY A 150 10.08 24.66 5.25
CA GLY A 150 11.04 24.36 4.19
C GLY A 150 11.68 22.98 4.35
N GLY A 151 12.24 22.44 3.26
CA GLY A 151 12.91 21.14 3.22
C GLY A 151 12.03 20.01 2.66
N MET A 152 12.51 18.77 2.79
CA MET A 152 11.83 17.56 2.31
C MET A 152 11.84 16.46 3.37
N ILE A 153 10.76 15.69 3.41
CA ILE A 153 10.64 14.46 4.20
C ILE A 153 10.51 13.32 3.20
N VAL A 154 11.43 12.36 3.25
CA VAL A 154 11.41 11.16 2.41
C VAL A 154 11.14 9.96 3.31
N ARG A 155 10.10 9.20 3.04
CA ARG A 155 9.74 7.98 3.76
C ARG A 155 9.78 6.79 2.80
N ILE A 156 10.67 5.84 3.04
CA ILE A 156 10.84 4.62 2.25
C ILE A 156 10.65 3.45 3.20
N LYS A 157 9.52 2.74 3.09
CA LYS A 157 9.14 1.65 4.00
C LYS A 157 9.29 2.09 5.48
N ASP A 158 10.25 1.52 6.21
CA ASP A 158 10.53 1.84 7.62
C ASP A 158 11.53 2.99 7.83
N ARG A 159 12.14 3.51 6.75
CA ARG A 159 13.17 4.54 6.83
C ARG A 159 12.58 5.92 6.54
N VAL A 160 12.61 6.80 7.54
CA VAL A 160 12.22 8.21 7.39
C VAL A 160 13.48 9.08 7.40
N VAL A 161 13.72 9.79 6.31
CA VAL A 161 14.75 10.80 6.17
C VAL A 161 14.06 12.16 6.19
N ASP A 162 14.06 12.78 7.35
CA ASP A 162 13.54 14.13 7.54
C ASP A 162 14.67 15.16 7.42
N SER A 163 14.62 15.98 6.38
CA SER A 163 15.50 17.14 6.17
C SER A 163 14.75 18.47 6.25
N SER A 164 13.60 18.50 6.93
CA SER A 164 12.81 19.70 7.13
C SER A 164 13.53 20.72 8.03
N VAL A 165 13.35 22.00 7.69
CA VAL A 165 13.86 23.14 8.45
C VAL A 165 13.21 23.20 9.83
N ARG A 166 11.93 22.80 9.92
CA ARG A 166 11.20 22.67 11.18
C ARG A 166 11.95 21.77 12.18
N THR A 167 12.33 20.56 11.77
CA THR A 167 13.04 19.62 12.65
C THR A 167 14.42 20.12 13.07
N LYS A 168 15.11 20.88 12.19
CA LYS A 168 16.37 21.54 12.56
C LYS A 168 16.17 22.64 13.60
N LEU A 169 15.16 23.48 13.45
CA LEU A 169 14.82 24.52 14.43
C LEU A 169 14.40 23.91 15.76
N GLU A 170 13.53 22.89 15.76
CA GLU A 170 13.13 22.19 16.98
C GLU A 170 14.33 21.53 17.69
N LYS A 171 15.28 20.94 16.95
CA LYS A 171 16.53 20.43 17.53
C LYS A 171 17.36 21.52 18.17
N LEU A 172 17.54 22.66 17.51
CA LEU A 172 18.28 23.80 18.05
C LEU A 172 17.61 24.34 19.32
N THR A 173 16.28 24.52 19.30
CA THR A 173 15.50 24.93 20.47
C THR A 173 15.70 23.93 21.63
N ARG A 174 15.58 22.62 21.39
CA ARG A 174 15.82 21.60 22.41
C ARG A 174 17.26 21.61 22.94
N GLN A 175 18.26 21.86 22.10
CA GLN A 175 19.65 21.99 22.52
C GLN A 175 19.86 23.23 23.40
N LEU A 176 19.25 24.36 23.05
CA LEU A 176 19.30 25.58 23.86
C LEU A 176 18.60 25.38 25.22
N TYR A 177 17.43 24.73 25.24
CA TYR A 177 16.74 24.38 26.49
C TYR A 177 17.55 23.44 27.39
N LYS A 178 18.33 22.51 26.82
CA LYS A 178 19.23 21.64 27.59
C LYS A 178 20.39 22.37 28.26
N ILE A 179 20.76 23.55 27.76
CA ILE A 179 21.90 24.33 28.27
C ILE A 179 21.49 25.25 29.44
N GLN A 180 20.18 25.50 29.66
CA GLN A 180 19.72 26.28 30.79
C GLN A 180 19.44 25.40 32.03
N LEU A 181 20.12 25.76 33.13
CA LEU A 181 20.03 25.25 34.51
C LEU A 181 20.93 24.05 34.87
N GLN A 182 22.24 24.23 34.75
CA GLN A 182 23.14 23.91 35.86
C GLN A 182 23.72 25.21 36.42
N SER A 183 22.87 25.96 37.12
CA SER A 183 23.32 26.98 38.08
C SER A 183 22.81 26.56 39.44
N LYS A 184 23.66 25.85 40.17
CA LYS A 184 23.69 25.78 41.63
C LYS A 184 25.10 25.45 42.08
#